data_AF-A0A932G5Z1-F1
#
_entry.id   AF-A0A932G5Z1-F1
#
_cell.length_a   1.000
_cell.length_b   1.000
_cell.length_c   1.000
_cell.angle_alpha   90.00
_cell.angle_beta   90.00
_cell.angle_gamma   90.00
#
_symmetry.space_group_name_H-M   'P 1'
#
loop_
_entity.id
_entity.type
_entity.pdbx_description
1 polymer ?
#
loop_
_entity_poly.entity_id
_entity_poly.type
_entity_poly.pdbx_seq_one_letter_code
_entity_poly.pdbx_strand_id
1 'polypeptide(L)'
;MSASVRVRLFFGEEGLRAFPALFAEHRRAASAFAGFISLRHCRLDAAGGNNEVELTLEFESEALLKQWRSSPEHAQVAAGYRRYWTREPEVVLFAAPS
;
A
#
# COMPACT_ATOMS: atom_id res chain seq x y z
N MET A 1 -7.98 17.56 -7.11
CA MET A 1 -8.86 16.49 -6.61
C MET A 1 -7.99 15.32 -6.20
N SER A 2 -8.09 14.85 -4.96
CA SER A 2 -7.25 13.74 -4.48
C SER A 2 -7.61 12.42 -5.17
N ALA A 3 -6.61 11.54 -5.27
CA ALA A 3 -6.75 10.18 -5.75
C ALA A 3 -6.27 9.23 -4.67
N SER A 4 -6.95 8.09 -4.53
CA SER A 4 -6.56 7.06 -3.58
C SER A 4 -6.46 5.70 -4.26
N VAL A 5 -5.57 4.86 -3.75
CA VAL A 5 -5.47 3.45 -4.14
C VAL A 5 -5.63 2.60 -2.90
N ARG A 6 -6.45 1.56 -3.03
CA ARG A 6 -6.60 0.52 -2.03
C ARG A 6 -5.87 -0.72 -2.51
N VAL A 7 -5.08 -1.31 -1.63
CA VAL A 7 -4.28 -2.50 -1.91
C VAL A 7 -4.57 -3.53 -0.85
N ARG A 8 -5.09 -4.69 -1.25
CA ARG A 8 -5.23 -5.84 -0.37
C ARG A 8 -4.02 -6.75 -0.53
N LEU A 9 -3.30 -6.94 0.56
CA LEU A 9 -2.08 -7.74 0.65
C LEU A 9 -2.42 -9.08 1.30
N PHE A 10 -1.86 -10.15 0.75
CA PHE A 10 -2.03 -11.52 1.25
C PHE A 10 -0.68 -12.03 1.75
N PHE A 11 -0.56 -12.23 3.06
CA PHE A 11 0.71 -12.61 3.69
C PHE A 11 0.67 -14.02 4.27
N GLY A 12 1.85 -14.63 4.40
CA GLY A 12 2.05 -15.72 5.37
C GLY A 12 2.27 -15.16 6.78
N GLU A 13 2.44 -16.03 7.77
CA GLU A 13 2.74 -15.59 9.15
C GLU A 13 4.00 -14.72 9.22
N GLU A 14 5.05 -15.08 8.47
CA GLU A 14 6.29 -14.30 8.41
C GLU A 14 6.04 -12.89 7.85
N GLY A 15 5.21 -12.78 6.81
CA GLY A 15 4.81 -11.50 6.24
C GLY A 15 4.03 -10.63 7.22
N LEU A 16 3.14 -11.23 8.01
CA LEU A 16 2.42 -10.52 9.06
C LEU A 16 3.35 -10.02 10.18
N ARG A 17 4.37 -10.81 10.54
CA ARG A 17 5.40 -10.38 11.51
C ARG A 17 6.27 -9.25 10.94
N ALA A 18 6.59 -9.28 9.66
CA ALA A 18 7.39 -8.26 8.97
C ALA A 18 6.60 -6.98 8.64
N PHE A 19 5.28 -7.07 8.54
CA PHE A 19 4.41 -5.99 8.06
C PHE A 19 4.62 -4.64 8.76
N PRO A 20 4.72 -4.55 10.10
CA PRO A 20 4.90 -3.26 10.77
C PRO A 20 6.13 -2.49 10.30
N ALA A 21 7.26 -3.18 10.07
CA ALA A 21 8.49 -2.58 9.58
C ALA A 21 8.35 -2.15 8.11
N LEU A 22 7.77 -3.01 7.27
CA LEU A 22 7.49 -2.70 5.86
C LEU A 22 6.57 -1.49 5.72
N PHE A 23 5.53 -1.42 6.55
CA PHE A 23 4.58 -0.30 6.55
C PHE A 23 5.24 1.00 7.01
N ALA A 24 6.09 0.97 8.03
CA ALA A 24 6.84 2.15 8.47
C ALA A 24 7.77 2.69 7.36
N GLU A 25 8.46 1.80 6.65
CA GLU A 25 9.30 2.18 5.50
C GLU A 25 8.47 2.74 4.35
N HIS A 26 7.35 2.09 3.99
CA HIS A 26 6.44 2.58 2.96
C HIS A 26 5.93 3.98 3.32
N ARG A 27 5.47 4.18 4.56
CA ARG A 27 4.99 5.50 5.02
C ARG A 27 6.07 6.55 4.91
N ARG A 28 7.30 6.25 5.34
CA ARG A 28 8.45 7.16 5.25
C ARG A 28 8.71 7.55 3.79
N ALA A 29 8.82 6.58 2.89
CA ALA A 29 9.12 6.82 1.48
C ALA A 29 8.01 7.61 0.80
N ALA A 30 6.74 7.21 1.00
CA ALA A 30 5.59 7.91 0.43
C ALA A 30 5.46 9.34 0.99
N SER A 31 5.70 9.55 2.29
CA SER A 31 5.60 10.88 2.91
C SER A 31 6.61 11.90 2.42
N ALA A 32 7.71 11.45 1.82
CA ALA A 32 8.69 12.32 1.18
C ALA A 32 8.33 12.65 -0.28
N PHE A 33 7.32 12.00 -0.87
CA PHE A 33 6.92 12.19 -2.24
C PHE A 33 5.92 13.34 -2.39
N ALA A 34 5.99 14.07 -3.50
CA ALA A 34 5.16 15.23 -3.76
C ALA A 34 3.66 14.88 -3.74
N GLY A 35 2.88 15.70 -3.02
CA GLY A 35 1.43 15.57 -2.88
C GLY A 35 0.96 14.33 -2.14
N PHE A 36 1.81 13.71 -1.32
CA PHE A 36 1.36 12.69 -0.37
C PHE A 36 0.36 13.26 0.63
N ILE A 37 -0.78 12.59 0.82
CA ILE A 37 -1.79 12.96 1.81
C ILE A 37 -1.76 11.97 2.98
N SER A 38 -1.91 10.68 2.69
CA SER A 38 -1.97 9.66 3.75
C SER A 38 -1.64 8.26 3.28
N LEU A 39 -1.17 7.44 4.22
CA LEU A 39 -1.08 5.99 4.09
C LEU A 39 -1.64 5.38 5.38
N ARG A 40 -2.69 4.55 5.24
CA ARG A 40 -3.38 3.87 6.33
C ARG A 40 -3.44 2.37 6.06
N HIS A 41 -3.58 1.59 7.12
CA HIS A 41 -3.85 0.16 7.00
C HIS A 41 -4.93 -0.30 7.97
N CYS A 42 -5.61 -1.38 7.64
CA CYS A 42 -6.43 -2.15 8.57
C CYS A 42 -6.15 -3.64 8.37
N ARG A 43 -6.24 -4.41 9.46
CA ARG A 43 -6.28 -5.87 9.37
C ARG A 43 -7.69 -6.30 9.08
N LEU A 44 -7.82 -7.21 8.11
CA LEU A 44 -9.09 -7.87 7.83
C LEU A 44 -9.11 -9.16 8.65
N ASP A 45 -9.25 -9.02 9.97
CA ASP A 45 -9.46 -10.16 10.87
C ASP A 45 -10.92 -10.63 10.72
N ALA A 46 -11.25 -11.21 9.57
CA ALA A 46 -12.46 -12.00 9.42
C ALA A 46 -12.22 -13.34 10.13
N ALA A 47 -13.23 -13.84 10.85
CA ALA A 47 -13.26 -14.99 11.74
C ALA A 47 -12.86 -16.37 11.15
N GLY A 48 -11.85 -16.43 10.26
CA GLY A 48 -11.48 -17.59 9.48
C GLY A 48 -10.01 -17.64 9.03
N GLY A 49 -9.11 -16.81 9.57
CA GLY A 49 -7.66 -17.02 9.41
C GLY A 49 -7.03 -16.48 8.11
N ASN A 50 -7.67 -15.53 7.44
CA ASN A 50 -7.06 -14.90 6.29
C ASN A 50 -6.07 -13.82 6.73
N ASN A 51 -4.78 -14.07 6.53
CA ASN A 51 -3.66 -13.16 6.81
C ASN A 51 -3.63 -11.98 5.82
N GLU A 52 -4.69 -11.19 5.85
CA GLU A 52 -4.97 -10.11 4.91
C GLU A 52 -4.79 -8.74 5.56
N VAL A 53 -4.12 -7.85 4.83
CA VAL A 53 -3.95 -6.46 5.23
C VAL A 53 -4.40 -5.57 4.10
N GLU A 54 -5.31 -4.65 4.39
CA GLU A 54 -5.71 -3.62 3.43
C GLU A 54 -4.94 -2.34 3.70
N LEU A 55 -4.30 -1.81 2.65
CA LEU A 55 -3.66 -0.49 2.64
C LEU A 55 -4.53 0.48 1.86
N THR A 56 -4.59 1.72 2.32
CA THR A 56 -5.12 2.84 1.55
C THR A 56 -4.06 3.94 1.48
N LEU A 57 -3.65 4.30 0.27
CA LEU A 57 -2.69 5.35 -0.02
C LEU A 57 -3.40 6.47 -0.78
N GLU A 58 -3.14 7.72 -0.40
CA GLU A 58 -3.82 8.90 -0.96
C GLU A 58 -2.82 9.98 -1.35
N PHE A 59 -3.04 10.57 -2.53
CA PHE A 59 -2.28 11.68 -3.10
C PHE A 59 -3.20 12.80 -3.56
N GLU A 60 -2.68 14.02 -3.66
CA GLU A 60 -3.39 15.23 -4.10
C GLU A 60 -3.97 15.14 -5.52
N SER A 61 -3.44 14.24 -6.36
CA SER A 61 -3.96 13.97 -7.70
C SER A 61 -3.61 12.57 -8.20
N GLU A 62 -4.38 12.08 -9.17
CA GLU A 62 -4.10 10.81 -9.86
C GLU A 62 -2.75 10.85 -10.60
N ALA A 63 -2.36 12.01 -11.14
CA ALA A 63 -1.08 12.18 -11.80
C ALA A 63 0.10 11.92 -10.84
N LEU A 64 0.04 12.49 -9.63
CA LEU A 64 1.07 12.29 -8.60
C LEU A 64 1.09 10.84 -8.09
N LEU A 65 -0.08 10.21 -7.93
CA LEU A 65 -0.18 8.79 -7.59
C LEU A 65 0.47 7.90 -8.65
N LYS A 66 0.22 8.18 -9.94
CA LYS A 66 0.85 7.48 -11.07
C LYS A 66 2.37 7.69 -11.09
N GLN A 67 2.83 8.91 -10.84
CA GLN A 67 4.26 9.22 -10.73
C GLN A 67 4.91 8.44 -9.58
N TRP A 68 4.29 8.42 -8.40
CA TRP A 68 4.73 7.60 -7.28
C TRP A 68 4.82 6.13 -7.68
N ARG A 69 3.77 5.57 -8.29
CA ARG A 69 3.75 4.15 -8.73
C ARG A 69 4.91 3.81 -9.69
N SER A 70 5.30 4.75 -10.55
CA SER A 70 6.40 4.60 -11.50
C SER A 70 7.79 4.95 -10.94
N SER A 71 7.87 5.38 -9.67
CA SER A 71 9.13 5.82 -9.06
C SER A 71 10.02 4.65 -8.60
N PRO A 72 11.36 4.84 -8.57
CA PRO A 72 12.28 3.89 -7.97
C PRO A 72 11.99 3.60 -6.50
N GLU A 73 11.56 4.61 -5.74
CA GLU A 73 11.22 4.51 -4.32
C GLU A 73 10.05 3.54 -4.10
N HIS A 74 8.99 3.66 -4.90
CA HIS A 74 7.87 2.73 -4.86
C HIS A 74 8.31 1.32 -5.29
N ALA A 75 9.18 1.19 -6.31
CA ALA A 75 9.69 -0.12 -6.73
C ALA A 75 10.45 -0.83 -5.60
N GLN A 76 11.26 -0.10 -4.83
CA GLN A 76 11.96 -0.63 -3.66
C GLN A 76 11.00 -1.09 -2.56
N VAL A 77 9.99 -0.26 -2.23
CA VAL A 77 8.96 -0.60 -1.26
C VAL A 77 8.18 -1.85 -1.69
N ALA A 78 7.74 -1.89 -2.96
CA ALA A 78 6.99 -3.01 -3.51
C ALA A 78 7.80 -4.32 -3.48
N ALA A 79 9.11 -4.25 -3.74
CA ALA A 79 10.01 -5.40 -3.64
C ALA A 79 10.11 -5.93 -2.19
N GLY A 80 10.06 -5.06 -1.19
CA GLY A 80 10.03 -5.45 0.23
C GLY A 80 8.79 -6.26 0.57
N TYR A 81 7.61 -5.82 0.12
CA TYR A 81 6.36 -6.56 0.33
C TYR A 81 6.29 -7.88 -0.44
N ARG A 82 6.76 -7.88 -1.70
CA ARG A 82 6.67 -9.04 -2.61
C ARG A 82 7.29 -10.31 -2.05
N ARG A 83 8.34 -10.19 -1.23
CA ARG A 83 9.02 -11.32 -0.58
C ARG A 83 8.12 -12.14 0.34
N TYR A 84 7.03 -11.54 0.81
CA TYR A 84 6.17 -12.11 1.83
C TYR A 84 4.77 -12.49 1.32
N TRP A 85 4.49 -12.21 0.04
CA TRP A 85 3.18 -12.49 -0.55
C TRP A 85 2.93 -13.98 -0.71
N THR A 86 1.75 -14.42 -0.31
CA THR A 86 1.25 -15.78 -0.63
C THR A 86 0.55 -15.81 -1.98
N ARG A 87 0.04 -14.67 -2.44
CA ARG A 87 -0.49 -14.44 -3.80
C ARG A 87 -0.39 -12.96 -4.16
N GLU A 88 -0.61 -12.64 -5.43
CA GLU A 88 -0.59 -11.26 -5.91
C GLU A 88 -1.63 -10.38 -5.18
N PRO A 89 -1.30 -9.12 -4.90
CA PRO A 89 -2.21 -8.21 -4.21
C PRO A 89 -3.34 -7.76 -5.12
N GLU A 90 -4.50 -7.50 -4.53
CA GLU A 90 -5.61 -6.87 -5.24
C GLU A 90 -5.44 -5.35 -5.15
N VAL A 91 -5.48 -4.66 -6.29
CA VAL A 91 -5.28 -3.20 -6.35
C VAL A 91 -6.49 -2.55 -6.99
N VAL A 92 -7.11 -1.62 -6.27
CA VAL A 92 -8.27 -0.85 -6.74
C VAL A 92 -7.95 0.63 -6.66
N LEU A 93 -7.99 1.33 -7.81
CA LEU A 93 -7.80 2.77 -7.88
C LEU A 93 -9.15 3.47 -7.73
N PHE A 94 -9.21 4.46 -6.84
CA PHE A 94 -10.34 5.36 -6.66
C PHE A 94 -9.88 6.79 -7.02
N ALA A 95 -10.30 7.26 -8.18
CA ALA A 95 -10.35 8.70 -8.43
C ALA A 95 -11.64 9.21 -7.79
N ALA A 96 -11.58 10.26 -6.95
CA ALA A 96 -12.81 10.91 -6.52
C ALA A 96 -13.52 11.49 -7.78
N PRO A 97 -14.85 11.51 -7.87
CA PRO A 97 -15.58 12.14 -8.97
C PRO A 97 -15.62 13.67 -8.80
N SER A 98 -15.19 14.40 -9.83
CA SER A 98 -15.17 15.87 -9.93
C SER A 98 -16.45 16.55 -9.43
#